data_AF-A0A1M6NKM3-F1
#
_entry.id   AF-A0A1M6NKM3-F1
#
_cell.length_a   1.000
_cell.length_b   1.000
_cell.length_c   1.000
_cell.angle_alpha   90.00
_cell.angle_beta   90.00
_cell.angle_gamma   90.00
#
_symmetry.space_group_name_H-M   'P 1'
#
loop_
_entity.id
_entity.type
_entity.pdbx_description
1 polymer ?
#
loop_
_entity_poly.entity_id
_entity_poly.type
_entity_poly.pdbx_seq_one_letter_code
_entity_poly.pdbx_strand_id
1 'polypeptide(L)' 'MSTLEQITEKLKLIKEETILNQILEMVTLELEMSQKIMTLSDAQKAAIQEGIDDIEAGRTFSHTEVNHQIEGWLKEK' A
#
# COMPACT_ATOMS: atom_id res chain seq x y z
N MET A 1 4.92 25.48 25.64
CA MET A 1 5.25 24.05 25.52
C MET A 1 5.20 23.66 24.05
N SER A 2 6.29 23.11 23.54
CA SER A 2 6.34 22.53 22.19
C SER A 2 5.54 21.22 22.12
N THR A 3 5.12 20.82 20.92
CA THR A 3 4.42 19.54 20.70
C THR A 3 5.23 18.35 21.21
N LEU A 4 6.56 18.42 21.08
CA LEU A 4 7.48 17.36 21.50
C LEU A 4 7.54 17.25 23.05
N GLU A 5 7.52 18.38 23.74
CA GLU A 5 7.42 18.42 25.21
C GLU A 5 6.11 17.81 25.71
N GLN A 6 4.98 18.11 25.06
CA GLN A 6 3.67 17.57 25.45
C GLN A 6 3.57 16.04 25.26
N ILE A 7 4.14 15.52 24.18
CA ILE A 7 4.18 14.07 23.92
C ILE A 7 5.07 13.39 24.96
N THR A 8 6.25 13.96 25.22
CA THR A 8 7.20 13.42 26.19
C THR A 8 6.60 13.33 27.60
N GLU A 9 5.89 14.37 28.04
CA GLU A 9 5.22 14.37 29.33
C GLU A 9 4.11 13.30 29.41
N LYS A 10 3.35 13.08 28.33
CA LYS A 10 2.32 12.04 28.29
C LYS A 10 2.91 10.63 28.32
N LEU A 11 4.03 10.40 27.63
CA LEU A 11 4.70 9.09 27.61
C LEU A 11 5.23 8.71 29.00
N LYS A 12 5.74 9.66 29.78
CA LYS A 12 6.21 9.43 31.16
C LYS A 12 5.13 8.94 32.13
N LEU A 13 3.85 9.18 31.81
CA LEU A 13 2.72 8.73 32.65
C LEU A 13 2.39 7.25 32.43
N ILE A 14 2.90 6.64 31.36
CA ILE A 14 2.70 5.23 31.04
C ILE A 14 3.71 4.41 31.83
N LYS A 15 3.21 3.54 32.72
CA LYS A 15 4.05 2.69 33.59
C LYS A 15 4.30 1.31 33.01
N GLU A 16 3.47 0.88 32.07
CA GLU A 16 3.56 -0.43 31.45
C GLU A 16 4.47 -0.37 30.23
N GLU A 17 5.60 -1.08 30.32
CA GLU A 17 6.61 -1.17 29.26
C GLU A 17 6.04 -1.76 27.96
N THR A 18 5.08 -2.69 28.08
CA THR A 18 4.38 -3.30 26.93
C THR A 18 3.68 -2.26 26.07
N ILE A 19 3.02 -1.28 26.69
CA ILE A 19 2.32 -0.20 25.98
C ILE A 19 3.33 0.74 25.30
N LEU A 20 4.44 1.06 25.98
CA LEU A 20 5.51 1.87 25.40
C LEU A 20 6.13 1.19 24.18
N ASN A 21 6.35 -0.12 24.23
CA ASN A 21 6.87 -0.90 23.11
C ASN A 21 5.90 -0.91 21.92
N GLN A 22 4.59 -1.04 22.16
CA GLN A 22 3.58 -0.96 21.10
C GLN A 22 3.52 0.41 20.43
N ILE A 23 3.63 1.49 21.22
CA ILE A 23 3.69 2.86 20.68
C ILE A 23 4.95 3.03 19.83
N LEU A 24 6.09 2.54 20.30
CA LEU A 24 7.36 2.61 19.58
C LEU A 24 7.29 1.85 18.24
N GLU A 25 6.70 0.65 18.24
CA GLU A 25 6.50 -0.16 17.04
C GLU A 25 5.63 0.56 16.02
N MET A 26 4.50 1.13 16.46
CA MET A 26 3.59 1.88 15.60
C MET A 26 4.26 3.10 14.96
N VAL A 27 4.99 3.89 15.75
CA VAL A 27 5.71 5.08 15.26
C VAL A 27 6.83 4.67 14.29
N THR A 28 7.53 3.58 14.57
CA THR A 28 8.60 3.07 13.70
C THR A 28 8.03 2.65 12.35
N LEU A 29 6.94 1.90 12.36
CA LEU A 29 6.26 1.46 11.14
C LEU A 29 5.76 2.64 10.30
N GLU A 30 5.18 3.65 10.93
CA GLU A 30 4.73 4.86 10.23
C GLU A 30 5.90 5.67 9.65
N LEU A 31 7.03 5.73 10.36
CA LEU A 31 8.26 6.33 9.85
C LEU A 31 8.80 5.56 8.64
N GLU A 32 8.88 4.23 8.71
CA GLU A 32 9.31 3.38 7.59
C GLU A 32 8.40 3.52 6.38
N MET A 33 7.08 3.62 6.58
CA MET A 33 6.10 3.84 5.52
C MET A 33 6.21 5.26 4.93
N SER A 34 6.39 6.28 5.78
CA SER A 34 6.48 7.67 5.36
C SER A 34 7.73 7.99 4.53
N GLN A 35 8.82 7.23 4.72
CA GLN A 35 10.07 7.41 3.96
C GLN A 35 9.98 6.89 2.53
N LYS A 36 8.95 6.11 2.19
CA LYS A 36 8.77 5.53 0.86
C LYS A 36 7.65 6.26 0.11
N ILE A 37 7.97 7.43 -0.44
CA ILE A 37 7.13 8.02 -1.50
C ILE A 37 7.22 7.05 -2.69
N MET A 38 6.23 6.16 -2.81
CA MET A 38 6.14 5.24 -3.94
C MET A 38 5.76 6.04 -5.18
N THR A 39 6.75 6.30 -6.03
CA THR A 39 6.54 6.87 -7.35
C THR A 39 6.34 5.75 -8.37
N LEU A 40 5.26 5.82 -9.14
CA LEU A 40 5.06 4.93 -10.27
C LEU A 40 6.09 5.23 -11.37
N SER A 41 6.66 4.18 -11.95
CA SER A 41 7.44 4.30 -13.19
C SER A 41 6.52 4.68 -14.35
N ASP A 42 7.10 5.16 -15.45
CA ASP A 42 6.31 5.54 -16.62
C ASP A 42 5.61 4.32 -17.25
N ALA A 43 6.23 3.14 -17.21
CA ALA A 43 5.60 1.89 -17.63
C ALA A 43 4.38 1.54 -16.76
N GLN A 44 4.47 1.74 -15.44
CA GLN A 44 3.35 1.50 -14.53
C GLN A 44 2.20 2.50 -14.75
N LYS A 45 2.53 3.78 -14.96
CA LYS A 45 1.52 4.80 -15.30
C LYS A 45 0.83 4.48 -16.62
N ALA A 46 1.58 4.07 -17.64
CA ALA A 46 1.04 3.68 -18.93
C ALA A 46 0.08 2.48 -18.82
N ALA A 47 0.47 1.43 -18.08
CA ALA A 47 -0.38 0.26 -17.88
C ALA A 47 -1.68 0.59 -17.11
N ILE A 48 -1.60 1.50 -16.12
CA ILE A 48 -2.80 1.98 -15.42
C ILE A 48 -3.70 2.76 -16.38
N GLN A 49 -3.13 3.65 -17.20
CA GLN A 49 -3.90 4.43 -18.16
C GLN A 49 -4.58 3.52 -19.20
N GLU A 50 -3.87 2.52 -19.71
CA GLU A 50 -4.44 1.51 -20.61
C GLU A 50 -5.65 0.80 -19.99
N GLY A 51 -5.54 0.39 -18.72
CA GLY A 51 -6.67 -0.22 -18.00
C GLY A 51 -7.86 0.73 -17.83
N ILE A 52 -7.62 2.03 -17.62
CA ILE A 52 -8.69 3.04 -17.56
C ILE A 52 -9.36 3.17 -18.94
N ASP A 53 -8.57 3.30 -20.00
CA ASP A 53 -9.05 3.44 -21.37
C ASP A 53 -9.84 2.19 -21.83
N ASP A 54 -9.44 1.00 -21.38
CA ASP A 54 -10.15 -0.26 -21.62
C ASP A 54 -11.52 -0.28 -20.97
N ILE A 55 -11.63 0.20 -19.72
CA ILE A 55 -12.92 0.31 -19.02
C ILE A 55 -13.83 1.30 -19.75
N GLU A 56 -13.33 2.49 -20.10
CA GLU A 56 -14.11 3.53 -20.79
C GLU A 56 -14.60 3.06 -22.17
N ALA A 57 -13.79 2.29 -22.88
CA ALA A 57 -14.16 1.73 -24.17
C ALA A 57 -15.00 0.44 -24.09
N GLY A 58 -15.31 -0.04 -22.88
CA GLY A 58 -16.06 -1.29 -22.68
C GLY A 58 -15.29 -2.55 -23.08
N ARG A 59 -13.95 -2.47 -23.19
CA ARG A 59 -13.04 -3.61 -23.44
C ARG A 59 -12.80 -4.39 -22.15
N THR A 60 -13.87 -4.91 -21.57
CA THR A 60 -13.82 -5.73 -20.35
C THR A 60 -14.00 -7.19 -20.69
N PHE A 61 -13.27 -8.07 -20.00
CA PHE A 61 -13.44 -9.53 -20.12
C PHE A 61 -14.27 -10.05 -18.96
N SER A 62 -15.18 -10.97 -19.24
CA SER A 62 -15.85 -11.77 -18.21
C SER A 62 -14.86 -12.73 -17.55
N HIS A 63 -15.19 -13.15 -16.34
CA HIS A 63 -14.38 -14.12 -15.60
C HIS A 63 -14.12 -15.43 -16.39
N THR A 64 -15.13 -15.88 -17.14
CA THR A 64 -15.02 -17.09 -17.99
C THR A 64 -14.05 -16.90 -19.14
N GLU A 65 -14.07 -15.73 -19.80
CA GLU A 65 -13.15 -15.42 -20.91
C GLU A 65 -11.71 -15.32 -20.43
N VAL A 66 -11.48 -14.70 -19.26
CA VAL A 66 -10.14 -14.62 -18.66
C VAL A 66 -9.62 -16.01 -18.31
N ASN A 67 -10.44 -16.86 -17.68
CA ASN A 67 -10.03 -18.23 -17.34
C ASN A 67 -9.67 -19.05 -18.57
N HIS A 68 -10.42 -18.90 -19.67
CA HIS A 68 -10.12 -19.60 -20.92
C HIS A 68 -8.77 -19.16 -21.54
N GLN A 69 -8.46 -17.86 -21.50
CA GLN A 69 -7.17 -17.34 -21.97
C GLN A 69 -6.00 -17.83 -21.12
N ILE A 70 -6.16 -17.82 -19.78
CA ILE A 70 -5.16 -18.33 -18.84
C ILE A 70 -4.88 -19.81 -19.10
N GLU A 71 -5.92 -20.62 -19.28
CA GLU A 71 -5.75 -22.04 -19.62
C GLU A 71 -5.01 -22.24 -20.94
N GLY A 72 -5.23 -21.38 -21.94
CA GLY A 72 -4.51 -21.39 -23.21
C GLY A 72 -3.01 -21.17 -23.00
N TRP A 73 -2.64 -20.12 -22.27
CA TRP A 73 -1.24 -19.81 -21.97
C TRP A 73 -0.54 -20.90 -21.15
N LEU A 74 -1.26 -21.56 -20.25
CA LEU A 74 -0.72 -22.66 -19.47
C LEU A 74 -0.50 -23.94 -20.28
N LYS A 75 -1.24 -24.14 -21.38
CA LYS A 75 -1.12 -25.30 -22.27
C LYS A 75 -0.03 -25.13 -23.34
N GLU A 76 0.38 -23.89 -23.63
CA GLU A 76 1.48 -23.58 -24.57
C GLU A 76 2.88 -23.64 -23.92
N LYS A 77 2.97 -24.10 -22.66
CA LYS A 77 4.22 -24.38 -21.93
C LYS A 77 4.56 -25.86 -21.94
#